data_AF-A0A533V0Q8-F1
#
_entry.id   AF-A0A533V0Q8-F1
#
_cell.length_a   1.000
_cell.length_b   1.000
_cell.length_c   1.000
_cell.angle_alpha   90.00
_cell.angle_beta   90.00
_cell.angle_gamma   90.00
#
_symmetry.space_group_name_H-M   'P 1'
#
loop_
_entity.id
_entity.type
_entity.pdbx_description
1 polymer ?
#
loop_
_entity_poly.entity_id
_entity_poly.type
_entity_poly.pdbx_seq_one_letter_code
_entity_poly.pdbx_strand_id
1 'polypeptide(L)'
;MAKEITEVDDSSNKSTKPKAQIRKRDRGLVEFKNSKISNAIYKALMAAGKADYKLAEKLSEKVVLKMDQQLSVFDTNRTPSVEDVQDMVESILIEEGLSETAKAYILYRHERRKIRDEKKKILNKKDLDEVDKSFDINSLRVLASRYLLRDNNNEIIENPRSLFERVAILVTIPDILHDTELYSNNDVVVQNITEAEEYYKKIDDFHLKLKIGNYYLNRYHFESLIRHYIYLAKSGHMKISFKDLLRLIAERNLSKYSDRIIEYYNLMVSKDFLPNTPTLMNAGARLGQLSACFVLDMKDDMSEIMKSSTDAAMIFKSGGGVGINYSNLRPEGDIVASTSGVASGPISFMRIIDTITDVVKQGGKRRGANMGIMESWHPDIEKFVTAKTKPGIFENFNVSVG
;
A
#
# COMPACT_ATOMS: atom_id res chain seq x y z
N MET A 1 -18.95 -13.23 -81.41
CA MET A 1 -19.28 -14.50 -80.73
C MET A 1 -18.62 -14.44 -79.35
N ALA A 2 -19.23 -13.92 -78.28
CA ALA A 2 -20.49 -14.23 -77.62
C ALA A 2 -20.48 -15.55 -76.81
N LYS A 3 -20.58 -15.37 -75.48
CA LYS A 3 -21.26 -16.15 -74.42
C LYS A 3 -20.48 -17.06 -73.45
N GLU A 4 -20.47 -16.56 -72.21
CA GLU A 4 -20.67 -17.21 -70.89
C GLU A 4 -21.66 -18.40 -70.88
N ILE A 5 -21.39 -19.40 -70.01
CA ILE A 5 -22.32 -20.18 -69.15
C ILE A 5 -21.46 -20.78 -67.99
N THR A 6 -21.39 -20.19 -66.79
CA THR A 6 -22.09 -20.52 -65.50
C THR A 6 -22.22 -22.00 -65.08
N GLU A 7 -21.49 -22.41 -64.04
CA GLU A 7 -21.83 -23.51 -63.12
C GLU A 7 -21.58 -23.01 -61.67
N VAL A 8 -22.64 -22.62 -60.97
CA VAL A 8 -23.37 -23.34 -59.89
C VAL A 8 -22.59 -23.45 -58.56
N ASP A 9 -23.18 -22.72 -57.61
CA ASP A 9 -22.88 -22.48 -56.21
C ASP A 9 -23.05 -23.76 -55.36
N ASP A 10 -22.08 -24.07 -54.50
CA ASP A 10 -22.30 -24.87 -53.29
C ASP A 10 -21.56 -24.22 -52.12
N SER A 11 -22.12 -23.10 -51.67
CA SER A 11 -21.68 -22.35 -50.51
C SER A 11 -22.41 -22.82 -49.24
N SER A 12 -21.88 -23.87 -48.60
CA SER A 12 -22.34 -24.27 -47.25
C SER A 12 -21.19 -24.65 -46.32
N ASN A 13 -20.28 -23.71 -46.04
CA ASN A 13 -19.48 -23.78 -44.82
C ASN A 13 -18.99 -22.40 -44.34
N LYS A 14 -19.90 -21.61 -43.77
CA LYS A 14 -19.51 -20.41 -43.02
C LYS A 14 -19.09 -20.82 -41.61
N SER A 15 -17.79 -20.99 -41.39
CA SER A 15 -17.21 -21.04 -40.06
C SER A 15 -17.43 -19.68 -39.36
N THR A 16 -18.44 -19.59 -38.51
CA THR A 16 -18.67 -18.42 -37.65
C THR A 16 -17.58 -18.38 -36.57
N LYS A 17 -16.60 -17.48 -36.72
CA LYS A 17 -15.64 -17.17 -35.64
C LYS A 17 -16.41 -16.58 -34.45
N PRO A 18 -16.18 -17.04 -33.20
CA PRO A 18 -16.84 -16.48 -32.02
C PRO A 18 -16.51 -14.99 -31.86
N LYS A 19 -17.46 -14.19 -31.33
CA LYS A 19 -17.24 -12.76 -31.06
C LYS A 19 -15.99 -12.56 -30.19
N ALA A 20 -15.09 -11.69 -30.64
CA ALA A 20 -13.77 -11.55 -30.05
C ALA A 20 -13.76 -10.94 -28.64
N GLN A 21 -14.87 -10.33 -28.16
CA GLN A 21 -14.86 -9.54 -26.92
C GLN A 21 -16.09 -9.76 -26.01
N ILE A 22 -15.85 -9.74 -24.70
CA ILE A 22 -16.86 -9.74 -23.62
C ILE A 22 -16.74 -8.42 -22.83
N ARG A 23 -17.88 -7.84 -22.45
CA ARG A 23 -17.93 -6.70 -21.53
C ARG A 23 -17.88 -7.16 -20.07
N LYS A 24 -16.82 -6.78 -19.36
CA LYS A 24 -16.67 -6.95 -17.91
C LYS A 24 -17.64 -6.05 -17.13
N ARG A 25 -17.79 -6.35 -15.84
CA ARG A 25 -18.64 -5.60 -14.90
C ARG A 25 -18.16 -4.17 -14.63
N ASP A 26 -16.85 -3.91 -14.78
CA ASP A 26 -16.22 -2.58 -14.73
C ASP A 26 -16.35 -1.81 -16.06
N ARG A 27 -17.19 -2.30 -16.99
CA ARG A 27 -17.39 -1.80 -18.37
C ARG A 27 -16.20 -1.99 -19.31
N GLY A 28 -15.08 -2.56 -18.86
CA GLY A 28 -13.94 -2.89 -19.71
C GLY A 28 -14.26 -4.00 -20.71
N LEU A 29 -13.64 -3.96 -21.89
CA LEU A 29 -13.74 -5.02 -22.89
C LEU A 29 -12.54 -5.96 -22.75
N VAL A 30 -12.80 -7.27 -22.77
CA VAL A 30 -11.75 -8.29 -22.74
C VAL A 30 -11.96 -9.30 -23.84
N GLU A 31 -10.85 -9.86 -24.33
CA GLU A 31 -10.89 -10.94 -25.31
C GLU A 31 -11.66 -12.15 -24.77
N PHE A 32 -12.54 -12.70 -25.60
CA PHE A 32 -13.26 -13.93 -25.30
C PHE A 32 -12.29 -15.12 -25.22
N LYS A 33 -12.31 -15.86 -24.10
CA LYS A 33 -11.51 -17.07 -23.92
C LYS A 33 -12.40 -18.21 -23.44
N ASN A 34 -12.65 -19.18 -24.32
CA ASN A 34 -13.46 -20.37 -24.02
C ASN A 34 -12.96 -21.12 -22.77
N SER A 35 -11.63 -21.15 -22.59
CA SER A 35 -10.98 -21.76 -21.44
C SER A 35 -11.44 -21.21 -20.08
N LYS A 36 -11.94 -19.97 -20.01
CA LYS A 36 -12.48 -19.43 -18.75
C LYS A 36 -13.84 -20.02 -18.39
N ILE A 37 -14.66 -20.34 -19.38
CA ILE A 37 -15.98 -20.95 -19.21
C ILE A 37 -15.80 -22.42 -18.83
N SER A 38 -15.00 -23.18 -19.58
CA SER A 38 -14.73 -24.59 -19.27
C SER A 38 -14.11 -24.77 -17.89
N ASN A 39 -13.16 -23.92 -17.47
CA ASN A 39 -12.61 -23.96 -16.11
C ASN A 39 -13.66 -23.67 -15.02
N ALA A 40 -14.61 -22.77 -15.28
CA ALA A 40 -15.67 -22.47 -14.32
C ALA A 40 -16.67 -23.64 -14.19
N ILE A 41 -17.05 -24.25 -15.32
CA ILE A 41 -17.89 -25.45 -15.36
C ILE A 41 -17.18 -26.62 -14.68
N TYR A 42 -15.89 -26.82 -14.97
CA TYR A 42 -15.08 -27.87 -14.35
C TYR A 42 -15.03 -27.74 -12.83
N LYS A 43 -14.87 -26.53 -12.29
CA LYS A 43 -14.91 -26.29 -10.84
C LYS A 43 -16.27 -26.64 -10.23
N ALA A 44 -17.37 -26.37 -10.93
CA ALA A 44 -18.70 -26.77 -10.49
C ALA A 44 -18.88 -28.30 -10.54
N LEU A 45 -18.38 -28.96 -11.58
CA LEU A 45 -18.38 -30.42 -11.73
C LEU A 45 -17.58 -31.10 -10.62
N MET A 46 -16.40 -30.57 -10.29
CA MET A 46 -15.58 -31.01 -9.15
C MET A 46 -16.35 -30.90 -7.82
N ALA A 47 -17.00 -29.76 -7.57
CA ALA A 47 -17.78 -29.53 -6.36
C ALA A 47 -19.00 -30.48 -6.25
N ALA A 48 -19.55 -30.92 -7.38
CA ALA A 48 -20.61 -31.91 -7.45
C ALA A 48 -20.11 -33.37 -7.45
N GLY A 49 -18.80 -33.61 -7.28
CA GLY A 49 -18.19 -34.95 -7.26
C GLY A 49 -18.06 -35.63 -8.63
N LYS A 50 -18.25 -34.90 -9.73
CA LYS A 50 -18.21 -35.40 -11.12
C LYS A 50 -17.05 -34.77 -11.90
N ALA A 51 -15.84 -34.93 -11.38
CA ALA A 51 -14.60 -34.39 -11.93
C ALA A 51 -14.33 -34.84 -13.40
N ASP A 52 -14.85 -34.10 -14.38
CA ASP A 52 -14.65 -34.41 -15.81
C ASP A 52 -14.38 -33.13 -16.61
N TYR A 53 -13.12 -32.93 -17.01
CA TYR A 53 -12.72 -31.77 -17.80
C TYR A 53 -13.19 -31.87 -19.26
N LYS A 54 -13.29 -33.08 -19.84
CA LYS A 54 -13.77 -33.26 -21.23
C LYS A 54 -15.24 -32.88 -21.33
N LEU A 55 -16.03 -33.27 -20.34
CA LEU A 55 -17.42 -32.83 -20.24
C LEU A 55 -17.51 -31.31 -20.09
N ALA A 56 -16.67 -30.69 -19.26
CA ALA A 56 -16.64 -29.24 -19.09
C ALA A 56 -16.33 -28.50 -20.40
N GLU A 57 -15.39 -29.00 -21.21
CA GLU A 57 -15.04 -28.45 -22.52
C GLU A 57 -16.21 -28.55 -23.50
N LYS A 58 -16.85 -29.73 -23.59
CA LYS A 58 -18.03 -29.95 -24.44
C LYS A 58 -19.20 -29.04 -24.06
N LEU A 59 -19.45 -28.86 -22.76
CA LEU A 59 -20.49 -27.94 -22.27
C LEU A 59 -20.14 -26.48 -22.58
N SER A 60 -18.87 -26.12 -22.45
CA SER A 60 -18.37 -24.78 -22.80
C SER A 60 -18.58 -24.46 -24.28
N GLU A 61 -18.30 -25.39 -25.18
CA GLU A 61 -18.58 -25.25 -26.62
C GLU A 61 -20.08 -25.03 -26.88
N LYS A 62 -20.95 -25.80 -26.22
CA LYS A 62 -22.40 -25.59 -26.30
C LYS A 62 -22.82 -24.18 -25.84
N VAL A 63 -22.20 -23.65 -24.78
CA VAL A 63 -22.42 -22.27 -24.31
C VAL A 63 -22.06 -21.26 -25.40
N VAL A 64 -20.91 -21.43 -26.05
CA VAL A 64 -20.49 -20.52 -27.14
C VAL A 64 -21.46 -20.57 -28.31
N LEU A 65 -21.84 -21.78 -28.75
CA LEU A 65 -22.79 -21.97 -29.85
C LEU A 65 -24.14 -21.31 -29.56
N LYS A 66 -24.69 -21.53 -28.36
CA LYS A 66 -25.97 -20.95 -27.94
C LYS A 66 -25.90 -19.42 -27.82
N MET A 67 -24.77 -18.91 -27.35
CA MET A 67 -24.52 -17.47 -27.27
C MET A 67 -24.48 -16.81 -28.66
N ASP A 68 -23.78 -17.41 -29.63
CA ASP A 68 -23.72 -16.90 -31.00
C ASP A 68 -25.10 -16.98 -31.70
N GLN A 69 -25.86 -18.06 -31.46
CA GLN A 69 -27.22 -18.21 -31.97
C GLN A 69 -28.18 -17.16 -31.41
N GLN A 70 -28.21 -16.90 -30.10
CA GLN A 70 -29.12 -15.91 -29.52
C GLN A 70 -28.77 -14.46 -29.88
N LEU A 71 -27.48 -14.15 -30.04
CA LEU A 71 -27.04 -12.79 -30.38
C LEU A 71 -27.23 -12.44 -31.86
N SER A 72 -27.17 -13.43 -32.76
CA SER A 72 -27.42 -13.23 -34.19
C SER A 72 -28.89 -12.91 -34.52
N VAL A 73 -29.82 -13.28 -33.63
CA VAL A 73 -31.27 -13.08 -33.84
C VAL A 73 -31.77 -11.71 -33.37
N PHE A 74 -31.16 -11.12 -32.35
CA PHE A 74 -31.73 -9.93 -31.67
C PHE A 74 -30.93 -8.64 -31.83
N ASP A 75 -29.59 -8.67 -31.98
CA ASP A 75 -28.79 -7.44 -32.09
C ASP A 75 -27.35 -7.73 -32.55
N THR A 76 -27.04 -7.49 -33.83
CA THR A 76 -25.71 -7.76 -34.41
C THR A 76 -24.60 -6.97 -33.70
N ASN A 77 -24.92 -5.81 -33.11
CA ASN A 77 -23.95 -4.91 -32.46
C ASN A 77 -23.85 -5.04 -30.94
N ARG A 78 -24.66 -5.88 -30.26
CA ARG A 78 -24.56 -6.04 -28.81
C ARG A 78 -23.35 -6.92 -28.43
N THR A 79 -22.48 -6.38 -27.59
CA THR A 79 -21.40 -7.15 -26.94
C THR A 79 -21.95 -7.82 -25.68
N PRO A 80 -21.86 -9.16 -25.53
CA PRO A 80 -22.36 -9.86 -24.36
C PRO A 80 -21.60 -9.44 -23.09
N SER A 81 -22.33 -9.36 -21.98
CA SER A 81 -21.75 -9.12 -20.67
C SER A 81 -21.35 -10.42 -19.98
N VAL A 82 -20.52 -10.33 -18.95
CA VAL A 82 -20.17 -11.49 -18.12
C VAL A 82 -21.41 -12.14 -17.47
N GLU A 83 -22.46 -11.37 -17.15
CA GLU A 83 -23.68 -11.95 -16.58
C GLU A 83 -24.44 -12.76 -17.64
N ASP A 84 -24.55 -12.26 -18.88
CA ASP A 84 -25.21 -12.98 -19.99
C ASP A 84 -24.55 -14.36 -20.22
N VAL A 85 -23.22 -14.41 -20.18
CA VAL A 85 -22.45 -15.68 -20.29
C VAL A 85 -22.75 -16.59 -19.09
N GLN A 86 -22.83 -16.04 -17.88
CA GLN A 86 -23.12 -16.84 -16.68
C GLN A 86 -24.53 -17.43 -16.70
N ASP A 87 -25.51 -16.66 -17.12
CA ASP A 87 -26.91 -17.11 -17.25
C ASP A 87 -27.02 -18.22 -18.33
N MET A 88 -26.24 -18.12 -19.41
CA MET A 88 -26.16 -19.16 -20.43
C MET A 88 -25.57 -20.47 -19.92
N VAL A 89 -24.49 -20.40 -19.12
CA VAL A 89 -23.89 -21.58 -18.48
C VAL A 89 -24.90 -22.28 -17.57
N GLU A 90 -25.65 -21.52 -16.77
CA GLU A 90 -26.68 -22.06 -15.88
C GLU A 90 -27.78 -22.78 -16.68
N SER A 91 -28.29 -22.16 -17.74
CA SER A 91 -29.31 -22.75 -18.63
C SER A 91 -28.85 -24.09 -19.24
N ILE A 92 -27.62 -24.15 -19.75
CA ILE A 92 -27.10 -25.37 -20.41
C ILE A 92 -26.85 -26.49 -19.40
N LEU A 93 -26.35 -26.18 -18.20
CA LEU A 93 -26.19 -27.19 -17.16
C LEU A 93 -27.54 -27.82 -16.75
N ILE A 94 -28.62 -27.03 -16.76
CA ILE A 94 -29.98 -27.52 -16.48
C ILE A 94 -30.52 -28.36 -17.65
N GLU A 95 -30.37 -27.89 -18.89
CA GLU A 95 -30.83 -28.59 -20.11
C GLU A 95 -30.16 -29.97 -20.29
N GLU A 96 -28.90 -30.10 -19.90
CA GLU A 96 -28.15 -31.36 -19.95
C GLU A 96 -28.42 -32.28 -18.75
N GLY A 97 -29.38 -31.94 -17.88
CA GLY A 97 -29.76 -32.74 -16.71
C GLY A 97 -28.71 -32.75 -15.59
N LEU A 98 -27.77 -31.81 -15.58
CA LEU A 98 -26.70 -31.70 -14.58
C LEU A 98 -27.13 -30.80 -13.40
N SER A 99 -28.28 -31.12 -12.78
CA SER A 99 -28.91 -30.27 -11.76
C SER A 99 -28.01 -30.00 -10.54
N GLU A 100 -27.28 -31.00 -10.04
CA GLU A 100 -26.34 -30.83 -8.93
C GLU A 100 -25.18 -29.90 -9.29
N THR A 101 -24.65 -30.01 -10.51
CA THR A 101 -23.60 -29.13 -11.03
C THR A 101 -24.11 -27.70 -11.21
N ALA A 102 -25.32 -27.53 -11.76
CA ALA A 102 -25.96 -26.23 -11.90
C ALA A 102 -26.14 -25.55 -10.53
N LYS A 103 -26.62 -26.28 -9.53
CA LYS A 103 -26.76 -25.79 -8.15
C LYS A 103 -25.42 -25.36 -7.55
N ALA A 104 -24.37 -26.17 -7.70
CA ALA A 104 -23.02 -25.83 -7.24
C ALA A 104 -22.48 -24.56 -7.93
N TYR A 105 -22.71 -24.43 -9.24
CA TYR A 105 -22.30 -23.26 -10.02
C TYR A 105 -23.03 -21.98 -9.56
N ILE A 106 -24.35 -22.03 -9.40
CA ILE A 106 -25.19 -20.91 -8.94
C ILE A 106 -24.76 -20.47 -7.53
N LEU A 107 -24.57 -21.42 -6.61
CA LEU A 107 -24.13 -21.13 -5.25
C LEU A 107 -22.77 -20.42 -5.24
N TYR A 108 -21.80 -20.94 -6.00
CA TYR A 108 -20.48 -20.32 -6.15
C TYR A 108 -20.57 -18.90 -6.72
N ARG A 109 -21.40 -18.67 -7.74
CA ARG A 109 -21.64 -17.33 -8.31
C ARG A 109 -22.21 -16.38 -7.27
N HIS A 110 -23.18 -16.83 -6.48
CA HIS A 110 -23.81 -16.06 -5.42
C HIS A 110 -22.82 -15.69 -4.30
N GLU A 111 -22.02 -16.65 -3.81
CA GLU A 111 -20.98 -16.38 -2.80
C GLU A 111 -19.95 -15.37 -3.32
N ARG A 112 -19.50 -15.53 -4.56
CA ARG A 112 -18.57 -14.56 -5.17
C ARG A 112 -19.21 -13.19 -5.36
N ARG A 113 -20.53 -13.09 -5.58
CA ARG A 113 -21.26 -11.82 -5.60
C ARG A 113 -21.24 -11.17 -4.23
N LYS A 114 -21.59 -11.92 -3.17
CA LYS A 114 -21.54 -11.45 -1.78
C LYS A 114 -20.17 -10.90 -1.40
N ILE A 115 -19.09 -11.64 -1.71
CA ILE A 115 -17.71 -11.18 -1.47
C ILE A 115 -17.43 -9.87 -2.19
N ARG A 116 -17.79 -9.75 -3.49
CA ARG A 116 -17.56 -8.51 -4.25
C ARG A 116 -18.33 -7.34 -3.67
N ASP A 117 -19.59 -7.54 -3.31
CA ASP A 117 -20.43 -6.48 -2.75
C ASP A 117 -19.91 -6.03 -1.39
N GLU A 118 -19.38 -6.95 -0.59
CA GLU A 118 -18.70 -6.63 0.67
C GLU A 118 -17.42 -5.82 0.44
N LYS A 119 -16.58 -6.22 -0.52
CA LYS A 119 -15.39 -5.45 -0.90
C LYS A 119 -15.73 -4.03 -1.37
N LYS A 120 -16.78 -3.89 -2.18
CA LYS A 120 -17.29 -2.59 -2.66
C LYS A 120 -17.75 -1.70 -1.50
N LYS A 121 -18.47 -2.28 -0.53
CA LYS A 121 -18.90 -1.57 0.69
C LYS A 121 -17.71 -1.12 1.54
N ILE A 122 -16.72 -1.97 1.75
CA ILE A 122 -15.52 -1.64 2.54
C ILE A 122 -14.74 -0.47 1.95
N LEU A 123 -14.60 -0.45 0.61
CA LEU A 123 -13.84 0.57 -0.10
C LEU A 123 -14.67 1.79 -0.52
N ASN A 124 -15.98 1.79 -0.27
CA ASN A 124 -16.92 2.79 -0.76
C ASN A 124 -16.82 3.02 -2.29
N LYS A 125 -16.71 1.94 -3.08
CA LYS A 125 -16.54 2.01 -4.55
C LYS A 125 -17.68 1.33 -5.31
N LYS A 126 -18.05 1.89 -6.46
CA LYS A 126 -19.01 1.28 -7.40
C LYS A 126 -18.43 0.05 -8.09
N ASP A 127 -17.16 0.10 -8.47
CA ASP A 127 -16.45 -0.97 -9.17
C ASP A 127 -15.09 -1.25 -8.53
N LEU A 128 -14.67 -2.51 -8.66
CA LEU A 128 -13.40 -3.01 -8.11
C LEU A 128 -12.39 -3.14 -9.25
N ASP A 129 -11.20 -2.59 -9.06
CA ASP A 129 -10.09 -2.79 -10.00
C ASP A 129 -9.32 -4.08 -9.70
N GLU A 130 -8.31 -4.40 -10.51
CA GLU A 130 -7.56 -5.65 -10.37
C GLU A 130 -6.78 -5.75 -9.04
N VAL A 131 -6.36 -4.63 -8.45
CA VAL A 131 -5.74 -4.61 -7.12
C VAL A 131 -6.77 -4.94 -6.06
N ASP A 132 -7.93 -4.28 -6.07
CA ASP A 132 -9.01 -4.59 -5.12
C ASP A 132 -9.44 -6.07 -5.17
N LYS A 133 -9.41 -6.66 -6.37
CA LYS A 133 -9.74 -8.08 -6.58
C LYS A 133 -8.70 -9.01 -5.99
N SER A 134 -7.41 -8.64 -5.97
CA SER A 134 -6.30 -9.49 -5.52
C SER A 134 -6.19 -9.63 -4.00
N PHE A 135 -6.75 -8.71 -3.21
CA PHE A 135 -6.76 -8.77 -1.74
C PHE A 135 -7.98 -9.48 -1.18
N ASP A 136 -7.87 -10.18 -0.06
CA ASP A 136 -9.04 -10.74 0.65
C ASP A 136 -9.83 -9.66 1.42
N ILE A 137 -10.97 -10.04 1.98
CA ILE A 137 -11.87 -9.11 2.69
C ILE A 137 -11.19 -8.50 3.92
N ASN A 138 -10.44 -9.29 4.70
CA ASN A 138 -9.83 -8.80 5.93
C ASN A 138 -8.70 -7.82 5.62
N SER A 139 -7.88 -8.14 4.62
CA SER A 139 -6.86 -7.22 4.13
C SER A 139 -7.46 -5.87 3.70
N LEU A 140 -8.57 -5.88 2.95
CA LEU A 140 -9.24 -4.64 2.56
C LEU A 140 -9.85 -3.89 3.75
N ARG A 141 -10.38 -4.59 4.76
CA ARG A 141 -10.87 -3.96 6.01
C ARG A 141 -9.73 -3.26 6.75
N VAL A 142 -8.56 -3.89 6.81
CA VAL A 142 -7.36 -3.33 7.42
C VAL A 142 -6.86 -2.11 6.64
N LEU A 143 -6.78 -2.21 5.31
CA LEU A 143 -6.42 -1.09 4.44
C LEU A 143 -7.36 0.09 4.63
N ALA A 144 -8.67 -0.14 4.55
CA ALA A 144 -9.69 0.90 4.72
C ALA A 144 -9.66 1.55 6.11
N SER A 145 -9.49 0.77 7.18
CA SER A 145 -9.51 1.30 8.55
C SER A 145 -8.24 2.07 8.91
N ARG A 146 -7.06 1.62 8.43
CA ARG A 146 -5.78 2.15 8.93
C ARG A 146 -4.95 2.90 7.89
N TYR A 147 -4.96 2.46 6.64
CA TYR A 147 -3.95 2.86 5.66
C TYR A 147 -4.43 3.86 4.61
N LEU A 148 -5.65 3.68 4.08
CA LEU A 148 -6.19 4.57 3.05
C LEU A 148 -6.40 5.98 3.60
N LEU A 149 -6.00 6.97 2.80
CA LEU A 149 -6.21 8.38 3.12
C LEU A 149 -7.70 8.73 3.18
N ARG A 150 -8.01 9.69 4.06
CA ARG A 150 -9.35 10.19 4.32
C ARG A 150 -9.38 11.71 4.21
N ASP A 151 -10.55 12.25 3.87
CA ASP A 151 -10.79 13.68 3.91
C ASP A 151 -11.13 14.18 5.33
N ASN A 152 -11.49 15.45 5.44
CA ASN A 152 -11.87 16.08 6.71
C ASN A 152 -13.22 15.57 7.27
N ASN A 153 -14.05 14.94 6.43
CA ASN A 153 -15.30 14.30 6.84
C ASN A 153 -15.07 12.83 7.24
N ASN A 154 -13.81 12.39 7.29
CA ASN A 154 -13.40 11.02 7.57
C ASN A 154 -13.86 10.01 6.50
N GLU A 155 -14.17 10.46 5.29
CA GLU A 155 -14.50 9.60 4.15
C GLU A 155 -13.24 9.13 3.42
N ILE A 156 -13.25 7.89 2.92
CA ILE A 156 -12.10 7.32 2.20
C ILE A 156 -11.99 7.96 0.82
N ILE A 157 -10.87 8.63 0.56
CA ILE A 157 -10.59 9.31 -0.73
C ILE A 157 -9.51 8.61 -1.56
N GLU A 158 -8.88 7.59 -1.00
CA GLU A 158 -7.81 6.83 -1.63
C GLU A 158 -8.22 5.36 -1.74
N ASN A 159 -7.80 4.69 -2.81
CA ASN A 159 -7.99 3.25 -3.00
C ASN A 159 -6.64 2.51 -2.89
N PRO A 160 -6.64 1.17 -2.75
CA PRO A 160 -5.41 0.39 -2.62
C PRO A 160 -4.38 0.63 -3.74
N ARG A 161 -4.81 0.74 -5.00
CA ARG A 161 -3.93 1.07 -6.12
C ARG A 161 -3.25 2.41 -5.92
N SER A 162 -4.03 3.46 -5.63
CA SER A 162 -3.52 4.81 -5.41
C SER A 162 -2.60 4.88 -4.19
N LEU A 163 -2.86 4.11 -3.13
CA LEU A 163 -1.98 3.99 -1.97
C LEU A 163 -0.61 3.44 -2.37
N PHE A 164 -0.57 2.31 -3.08
CA PHE A 164 0.71 1.71 -3.48
C PHE A 164 1.46 2.60 -4.48
N GLU A 165 0.75 3.27 -5.38
CA GLU A 165 1.35 4.23 -6.30
C GLU A 165 1.97 5.42 -5.55
N ARG A 166 1.23 6.03 -4.61
CA ARG A 166 1.74 7.11 -3.75
C ARG A 166 3.01 6.69 -3.02
N VAL A 167 3.00 5.52 -2.39
CA VAL A 167 4.16 4.99 -1.66
C VAL A 167 5.34 4.77 -2.62
N ALA A 168 5.11 4.13 -3.77
CA ALA A 168 6.13 3.80 -4.77
C ALA A 168 6.82 5.07 -5.33
N ILE A 169 6.05 6.12 -5.61
CA ILE A 169 6.60 7.40 -6.08
C ILE A 169 7.55 7.99 -5.04
N LEU A 170 7.13 8.08 -3.77
CA LEU A 170 7.95 8.67 -2.72
C LEU A 170 9.26 7.90 -2.53
N VAL A 171 9.21 6.57 -2.46
CA VAL A 171 10.41 5.75 -2.21
C VAL A 171 11.37 5.71 -3.40
N THR A 172 10.95 6.17 -4.59
CA THR A 172 11.83 6.33 -5.76
C THR A 172 12.60 7.67 -5.74
N ILE A 173 12.18 8.66 -4.94
CA ILE A 173 12.86 9.96 -4.86
C ILE A 173 14.34 9.83 -4.44
N PRO A 174 14.70 9.03 -3.42
CA PRO A 174 16.10 8.79 -3.09
C PRO A 174 16.90 8.21 -4.26
N ASP A 175 16.35 7.26 -5.03
CA ASP A 175 17.03 6.68 -6.19
C ASP A 175 17.33 7.74 -7.25
N ILE A 176 16.39 8.65 -7.49
CA ILE A 176 16.58 9.79 -8.39
C ILE A 176 17.70 10.68 -7.88
N LEU A 177 17.66 11.07 -6.61
CA LEU A 177 18.64 11.99 -6.04
C LEU A 177 20.04 11.38 -5.93
N HIS A 178 20.16 10.05 -5.96
CA HIS A 178 21.43 9.31 -6.02
C HIS A 178 21.83 8.89 -7.44
N ASP A 179 21.14 9.41 -8.47
CA ASP A 179 21.59 9.24 -9.86
C ASP A 179 23.02 9.75 -10.01
N THR A 180 23.87 9.00 -10.70
CA THR A 180 25.26 9.38 -10.94
C THR A 180 25.43 10.73 -11.64
N GLU A 181 24.44 11.20 -12.38
CA GLU A 181 24.43 12.54 -13.00
C GLU A 181 24.15 13.65 -11.99
N LEU A 182 23.44 13.34 -10.90
CA LEU A 182 22.97 14.29 -9.89
C LEU A 182 23.81 14.27 -8.61
N TYR A 183 24.39 13.12 -8.27
CA TYR A 183 25.04 12.83 -7.00
C TYR A 183 26.55 12.60 -7.14
N SER A 184 27.35 13.10 -6.19
CA SER A 184 28.79 12.84 -6.06
C SER A 184 29.15 12.18 -4.72
N ASN A 185 29.92 11.09 -4.78
CA ASN A 185 30.54 10.45 -3.61
C ASN A 185 31.86 11.11 -3.18
N ASN A 186 32.54 11.79 -4.11
CA ASN A 186 33.95 12.16 -3.93
C ASN A 186 34.18 13.69 -3.88
N ASP A 187 33.26 14.47 -4.45
CA ASP A 187 33.40 15.93 -4.55
C ASP A 187 32.42 16.60 -3.60
N VAL A 188 32.92 17.45 -2.70
CA VAL A 188 32.07 18.36 -1.91
C VAL A 188 31.71 19.54 -2.80
N VAL A 189 30.55 19.46 -3.45
CA VAL A 189 30.01 20.55 -4.26
C VAL A 189 29.08 21.39 -3.38
N VAL A 190 29.42 22.66 -3.18
CA VAL A 190 28.61 23.59 -2.37
C VAL A 190 27.47 24.13 -3.25
N GLN A 191 26.24 23.73 -2.94
CA GLN A 191 25.03 24.26 -3.58
C GLN A 191 24.39 25.35 -2.74
N ASN A 192 23.71 26.30 -3.41
CA ASN A 192 22.88 27.29 -2.72
C ASN A 192 21.57 26.66 -2.23
N ILE A 193 21.46 26.46 -0.92
CA ILE A 193 20.30 25.83 -0.27
C ILE A 193 19.12 26.79 -0.15
N THR A 194 19.37 28.09 -0.07
CA THR A 194 18.32 29.12 0.10
C THR A 194 17.30 29.08 -1.03
N GLU A 195 17.75 28.77 -2.26
CA GLU A 195 16.86 28.58 -3.41
C GLU A 195 15.85 27.46 -3.15
N ALA A 196 16.30 26.29 -2.67
CA ALA A 196 15.41 25.16 -2.36
C ALA A 196 14.45 25.48 -1.21
N GLU A 197 14.89 26.25 -0.22
CA GLU A 197 14.05 26.71 0.90
C GLU A 197 12.95 27.69 0.44
N GLU A 198 13.18 28.48 -0.61
CA GLU A 198 12.14 29.32 -1.21
C GLU A 198 11.04 28.49 -1.89
N TYR A 199 11.41 27.41 -2.60
CA TYR A 199 10.44 26.47 -3.15
C TYR A 199 9.65 25.75 -2.06
N TYR A 200 10.27 25.48 -0.92
CA TYR A 200 9.57 24.90 0.24
C TYR A 200 8.39 25.76 0.70
N LYS A 201 8.52 27.09 0.65
CA LYS A 201 7.41 28.01 1.01
C LYS A 201 6.24 27.98 0.01
N LYS A 202 6.45 27.41 -1.18
CA LYS A 202 5.50 27.35 -2.29
C LYS A 202 5.06 25.92 -2.63
N ILE A 203 5.18 24.98 -1.70
CA ILE A 203 4.89 23.55 -1.93
C ILE A 203 3.51 23.31 -2.57
N ASP A 204 2.48 24.05 -2.15
CA ASP A 204 1.12 23.89 -2.66
C ASP A 204 0.99 24.26 -4.15
N ASP A 205 1.80 25.18 -4.67
CA ASP A 205 1.79 25.59 -6.08
C ASP A 205 2.23 24.44 -7.01
N PHE A 206 3.01 23.50 -6.48
CA PHE A 206 3.57 22.36 -7.22
C PHE A 206 2.75 21.08 -7.13
N HIS A 207 1.59 21.11 -6.45
CA HIS A 207 0.71 19.95 -6.33
C HIS A 207 0.28 19.42 -7.70
N LEU A 208 0.70 18.20 -8.04
CA LEU A 208 0.41 17.51 -9.31
C LEU A 208 0.85 18.30 -10.56
N LYS A 209 1.86 19.16 -10.44
CA LYS A 209 2.44 19.92 -11.58
C LYS A 209 3.61 19.21 -12.24
N LEU A 210 4.40 18.51 -11.44
CA LEU A 210 5.56 17.75 -11.91
C LEU A 210 5.20 16.27 -12.00
N LYS A 211 5.88 15.54 -12.89
CA LYS A 211 5.73 14.09 -13.02
C LYS A 211 7.03 13.39 -13.38
N ILE A 212 7.17 12.15 -12.93
CA ILE A 212 8.23 11.23 -13.33
C ILE A 212 7.58 10.21 -14.28
N GLY A 213 7.92 10.29 -15.58
CA GLY A 213 7.22 9.52 -16.61
C GLY A 213 5.72 9.86 -16.66
N ASN A 214 4.89 8.92 -16.18
CA ASN A 214 3.43 9.06 -16.11
C ASN A 214 2.90 9.38 -14.69
N TYR A 215 3.76 9.42 -13.69
CA TYR A 215 3.38 9.54 -12.28
C TYR A 215 3.51 10.96 -11.77
N TYR A 216 2.39 11.56 -11.38
CA TYR A 216 2.35 12.93 -10.88
C TYR A 216 2.82 13.02 -9.42
N LEU A 217 3.63 14.03 -9.13
CA LEU A 217 4.11 14.30 -7.78
C LEU A 217 3.06 15.14 -7.06
N ASN A 218 2.52 14.61 -5.96
CA ASN A 218 1.72 15.42 -5.06
C ASN A 218 2.63 16.36 -4.25
N ARG A 219 2.00 17.26 -3.48
CA ARG A 219 2.71 18.26 -2.65
C ARG A 219 3.70 17.63 -1.66
N TYR A 220 3.40 16.46 -1.11
CA TYR A 220 4.24 15.78 -0.12
C TYR A 220 5.40 15.01 -0.77
N HIS A 221 5.22 14.50 -2.00
CA HIS A 221 6.32 14.02 -2.82
C HIS A 221 7.30 15.16 -3.10
N PHE A 222 6.79 16.33 -3.47
CA PHE A 222 7.61 17.50 -3.72
C PHE A 222 8.32 18.02 -2.46
N GLU A 223 7.62 18.07 -1.33
CA GLU A 223 8.21 18.39 -0.03
C GLU A 223 9.37 17.45 0.31
N SER A 224 9.19 16.15 0.11
CA SER A 224 10.24 15.15 0.34
C SER A 224 11.43 15.33 -0.59
N LEU A 225 11.19 15.62 -1.88
CA LEU A 225 12.24 15.92 -2.86
C LEU A 225 13.10 17.10 -2.40
N ILE A 226 12.46 18.21 -1.97
CA ILE A 226 13.17 19.39 -1.47
C ILE A 226 13.99 19.04 -0.22
N ARG A 227 13.37 18.42 0.79
CA ARG A 227 14.06 18.11 2.06
C ARG A 227 15.27 17.20 1.85
N HIS A 228 15.11 16.17 1.03
CA HIS A 228 16.18 15.23 0.74
C HIS A 228 17.30 15.91 -0.08
N TYR A 229 16.94 16.71 -1.08
CA TYR A 229 17.91 17.53 -1.82
C TYR A 229 18.70 18.44 -0.88
N ILE A 230 18.03 19.19 0.00
CA ILE A 230 18.68 20.11 0.96
C ILE A 230 19.66 19.34 1.86
N TYR A 231 19.26 18.16 2.34
CA TYR A 231 20.12 17.32 3.18
C TYR A 231 21.40 16.88 2.43
N LEU A 232 21.26 16.39 1.20
CA LEU A 232 22.39 15.97 0.37
C LEU A 232 23.27 17.16 -0.03
N ALA A 233 22.67 18.30 -0.37
CA ALA A 233 23.37 19.53 -0.71
C ALA A 233 24.18 20.08 0.47
N LYS A 234 23.63 20.06 1.70
CA LYS A 234 24.35 20.42 2.93
C LYS A 234 25.56 19.52 3.18
N SER A 235 25.45 18.25 2.78
CA SER A 235 26.51 17.27 2.89
C SER A 235 27.50 17.31 1.72
N GLY A 236 27.31 18.21 0.75
CA GLY A 236 28.17 18.39 -0.41
C GLY A 236 27.97 17.40 -1.55
N HIS A 237 26.92 16.58 -1.51
CA HIS A 237 26.75 15.47 -2.47
C HIS A 237 26.01 15.84 -3.75
N MET A 238 25.38 17.02 -3.85
CA MET A 238 24.59 17.40 -5.02
C MET A 238 25.43 18.14 -6.07
N LYS A 239 25.49 17.58 -7.29
CA LYS A 239 26.26 18.14 -8.42
C LYS A 239 25.60 19.36 -9.06
N ILE A 240 24.28 19.46 -8.99
CA ILE A 240 23.50 20.52 -9.65
C ILE A 240 22.64 21.29 -8.66
N SER A 241 22.20 22.49 -9.07
CA SER A 241 21.27 23.32 -8.29
C SER A 241 19.87 22.69 -8.21
N PHE A 242 19.04 23.16 -7.27
CA PHE A 242 17.67 22.67 -7.16
C PHE A 242 16.84 23.09 -8.36
N LYS A 243 17.02 24.31 -8.87
CA LYS A 243 16.37 24.78 -10.09
C LYS A 243 16.74 23.95 -11.32
N ASP A 244 18.00 23.54 -11.46
CA ASP A 244 18.40 22.65 -12.56
C ASP A 244 17.77 21.26 -12.42
N LEU A 245 17.66 20.74 -11.20
CA LEU A 245 16.93 19.49 -10.94
C LEU A 245 15.45 19.61 -11.37
N LEU A 246 14.78 20.71 -11.03
CA LEU A 246 13.40 20.96 -11.47
C LEU A 246 13.29 21.04 -13.00
N ARG A 247 14.27 21.66 -13.67
CA ARG A 247 14.35 21.71 -15.13
C ARG A 247 14.44 20.30 -15.72
N LEU A 248 15.31 19.44 -15.19
CA LEU A 248 15.43 18.04 -15.64
C LEU A 248 14.13 17.24 -15.46
N ILE A 249 13.39 17.47 -14.37
CA ILE A 249 12.07 16.85 -14.16
C ILE A 249 11.07 17.37 -15.21
N ALA A 250 11.01 18.68 -15.43
CA ALA A 250 10.10 19.30 -16.37
C ALA A 250 10.35 18.88 -17.84
N GLU A 251 11.62 18.76 -18.22
CA GLU A 251 12.09 18.28 -19.53
C GLU A 251 11.93 16.76 -19.71
N ARG A 252 11.53 16.05 -18.66
CA ARG A 252 11.31 14.59 -18.63
C ARG A 252 12.58 13.75 -18.74
N ASN A 253 13.75 14.32 -18.49
CA ASN A 253 15.04 13.62 -18.55
C ASN A 253 15.16 12.52 -17.48
N LEU A 254 14.35 12.60 -16.42
CA LEU A 254 14.28 11.61 -15.34
C LEU A 254 13.16 10.56 -15.53
N SER A 255 12.57 10.46 -16.72
CA SER A 255 11.47 9.49 -16.99
C SER A 255 11.91 8.03 -16.87
N LYS A 256 13.22 7.74 -16.97
CA LYS A 256 13.78 6.39 -16.74
C LYS A 256 13.41 5.82 -15.36
N TYR A 257 13.17 6.67 -14.37
CA TYR A 257 12.74 6.26 -13.03
C TYR A 257 11.27 5.81 -12.96
N SER A 258 10.49 5.97 -14.04
CA SER A 258 9.14 5.40 -14.11
C SER A 258 9.16 3.87 -13.98
N ASP A 259 10.19 3.20 -14.51
CA ASP A 259 10.31 1.74 -14.41
C ASP A 259 10.54 1.30 -12.96
N ARG A 260 11.32 2.10 -12.21
CA ARG A 260 11.57 1.87 -10.78
C ARG A 260 10.28 2.05 -9.94
N ILE A 261 9.47 3.07 -10.25
CA ILE A 261 8.15 3.25 -9.61
C ILE A 261 7.26 2.02 -9.87
N ILE A 262 7.22 1.52 -11.10
CA ILE A 262 6.43 0.34 -11.48
C ILE A 262 6.93 -0.90 -10.73
N GLU A 263 8.25 -1.09 -10.61
CA GLU A 263 8.86 -2.18 -9.87
C GLU A 263 8.42 -2.17 -8.39
N TYR A 264 8.59 -1.05 -7.68
CA TYR A 264 8.18 -0.93 -6.28
C TYR A 264 6.67 -1.09 -6.09
N TYR A 265 5.86 -0.54 -7.00
CA TYR A 265 4.42 -0.73 -7.00
C TYR A 265 4.05 -2.23 -7.14
N ASN A 266 4.68 -2.93 -8.08
CA ASN A 266 4.41 -4.34 -8.34
C ASN A 266 4.78 -5.21 -7.15
N LEU A 267 5.91 -4.96 -6.49
CA LEU A 267 6.33 -5.67 -5.27
C LEU A 267 5.26 -5.58 -4.16
N MET A 268 4.64 -4.41 -4.00
CA MET A 268 3.57 -4.21 -3.00
C MET A 268 2.25 -4.88 -3.41
N VAL A 269 1.88 -4.81 -4.70
CA VAL A 269 0.64 -5.43 -5.20
C VAL A 269 0.72 -6.95 -5.19
N SER A 270 1.87 -7.52 -5.58
CA SER A 270 2.12 -8.97 -5.51
C SER A 270 2.21 -9.45 -4.06
N LYS A 271 2.60 -8.56 -3.13
CA LYS A 271 2.92 -8.83 -1.72
C LYS A 271 4.25 -9.57 -1.55
N ASP A 272 5.14 -9.49 -2.53
CA ASP A 272 6.51 -9.99 -2.40
C ASP A 272 7.30 -9.14 -1.41
N PHE A 273 6.98 -7.83 -1.32
CA PHE A 273 7.51 -6.94 -0.32
C PHE A 273 6.48 -5.87 0.08
N LEU A 274 6.35 -5.61 1.38
CA LEU A 274 5.60 -4.49 1.91
C LEU A 274 6.49 -3.68 2.86
N PRO A 275 6.57 -2.36 2.70
CA PRO A 275 7.27 -1.54 3.68
C PRO A 275 6.49 -1.53 5.00
N ASN A 276 7.14 -1.03 6.05
CA ASN A 276 6.55 -0.97 7.38
C ASN A 276 5.23 -0.14 7.39
N THR A 277 4.45 -0.30 8.45
CA THR A 277 3.16 0.39 8.60
C THR A 277 3.25 1.92 8.43
N PRO A 278 4.19 2.65 9.07
CA PRO A 278 4.26 4.10 8.90
C PRO A 278 4.57 4.53 7.47
N THR A 279 5.41 3.79 6.73
CA THR A 279 5.66 4.10 5.31
C THR A 279 4.38 4.00 4.49
N LEU A 280 3.60 2.91 4.63
CA LEU A 280 2.33 2.77 3.90
C LEU A 280 1.34 3.89 4.24
N MET A 281 1.27 4.30 5.51
CA MET A 281 0.34 5.33 5.99
C MET A 281 0.76 6.75 5.60
N ASN A 282 2.06 7.04 5.63
CA ASN A 282 2.56 8.42 5.64
C ASN A 282 3.37 8.81 4.40
N ALA A 283 3.83 7.85 3.59
CA ALA A 283 4.62 8.18 2.41
C ALA A 283 3.80 9.04 1.44
N GLY A 284 4.28 10.23 1.06
CA GLY A 284 3.49 11.11 0.20
C GLY A 284 2.20 11.64 0.84
N ALA A 285 2.15 11.71 2.17
CA ALA A 285 1.04 12.24 2.95
C ALA A 285 1.52 13.23 4.03
N ARG A 286 0.57 13.91 4.69
CA ARG A 286 0.81 15.05 5.59
C ARG A 286 1.82 14.82 6.73
N LEU A 287 1.79 13.64 7.35
CA LEU A 287 2.58 13.39 8.56
C LEU A 287 4.06 13.12 8.26
N GLY A 288 4.37 12.52 7.11
CA GLY A 288 5.74 12.31 6.62
C GLY A 288 6.64 11.37 7.43
N GLN A 289 6.19 10.80 8.55
CA GLN A 289 6.98 9.90 9.39
C GLN A 289 6.98 8.48 8.82
N LEU A 290 8.09 8.04 8.21
CA LEU A 290 8.20 6.73 7.56
C LEU A 290 8.77 5.64 8.49
N SER A 291 9.49 6.04 9.53
CA SER A 291 10.08 5.13 10.51
C SER A 291 9.20 4.96 11.73
N ALA A 292 9.15 3.73 12.27
CA ALA A 292 8.31 3.39 13.43
C ALA A 292 9.08 3.41 14.75
N CYS A 293 10.36 3.04 14.72
CA CYS A 293 11.14 2.70 15.90
C CYS A 293 12.37 3.60 15.98
N PHE A 294 12.59 4.18 17.15
CA PHE A 294 13.70 5.09 17.42
C PHE A 294 14.44 4.64 18.67
N VAL A 295 15.73 4.92 18.73
CA VAL A 295 16.55 4.71 19.92
C VAL A 295 16.98 6.07 20.41
N LEU A 296 16.73 6.36 21.68
CA LEU A 296 17.20 7.57 22.33
C LEU A 296 18.21 7.19 23.42
N ASP A 297 19.23 8.02 23.55
CA ASP A 297 20.16 7.97 24.67
C ASP A 297 19.67 8.91 25.76
N MET A 298 19.80 8.52 27.03
CA MET A 298 19.42 9.34 28.18
C MET A 298 20.62 9.46 29.11
N LYS A 299 21.34 10.57 28.95
CA LYS A 299 22.56 10.87 29.70
C LYS A 299 22.21 11.36 31.10
N ASP A 300 23.11 11.13 32.06
CA ASP A 300 22.96 11.51 33.47
C ASP A 300 23.19 13.02 33.71
N ASP A 301 22.34 13.82 33.08
CA ASP A 301 22.25 15.26 33.27
C ASP A 301 20.78 15.68 33.11
N MET A 302 20.29 16.60 33.95
CA MET A 302 18.87 16.97 33.92
C MET A 302 18.44 17.63 32.62
N SER A 303 19.30 18.43 31.99
CA SER A 303 18.99 19.06 30.70
C SER A 303 18.90 18.01 29.60
N GLU A 304 19.84 17.06 29.57
CA GLU A 304 19.82 15.94 28.62
C GLU A 304 18.64 15.00 28.84
N ILE A 305 18.29 14.66 30.08
CA ILE A 305 17.12 13.83 30.42
C ILE A 305 15.83 14.48 29.89
N MET A 306 15.66 15.78 30.11
CA MET A 306 14.49 16.51 29.66
C MET A 306 14.47 16.70 28.14
N LYS A 307 15.64 16.84 27.52
CA LYS A 307 15.78 16.83 26.06
C LYS A 307 15.33 15.48 25.49
N SER A 308 15.83 14.35 25.99
CA SER A 308 15.43 13.02 25.51
C SER A 308 13.94 12.76 25.76
N SER A 309 13.38 13.27 26.85
CA SER A 309 11.93 13.22 27.12
C SER A 309 11.12 14.05 26.11
N THR A 310 11.63 15.22 25.70
CA THR A 310 11.05 16.07 24.66
C THR A 310 11.10 15.39 23.29
N ASP A 311 12.25 14.81 22.95
CA ASP A 311 12.45 14.06 21.71
C ASP A 311 11.48 12.86 21.65
N ALA A 312 11.32 12.12 22.75
CA ALA A 312 10.35 11.04 22.88
C ALA A 312 8.91 11.53 22.63
N ALA A 313 8.51 12.65 23.24
CA ALA A 313 7.18 13.24 23.03
C ALA A 313 6.91 13.56 21.56
N MET A 314 7.90 14.12 20.85
CA MET A 314 7.78 14.45 19.43
C MET A 314 7.71 13.18 18.55
N ILE A 315 8.43 12.13 18.92
CA ILE A 315 8.35 10.82 18.26
C ILE A 315 6.96 10.21 18.46
N PHE A 316 6.41 10.22 19.68
CA PHE A 316 5.06 9.71 19.95
C PHE A 316 3.98 10.49 19.21
N LYS A 317 4.12 11.82 19.11
CA LYS A 317 3.21 12.68 18.35
C LYS A 317 3.10 12.25 16.89
N SER A 318 4.20 11.76 16.32
CA SER A 318 4.24 11.25 14.94
C SER A 318 3.90 9.75 14.82
N GLY A 319 3.53 9.08 15.92
CA GLY A 319 3.13 7.67 15.95
C GLY A 319 4.29 6.66 16.03
N GLY A 320 5.49 7.13 16.36
CA GLY A 320 6.66 6.27 16.62
C GLY A 320 6.68 5.69 18.03
N GLY A 321 7.54 4.69 18.24
CA GLY A 321 7.92 4.17 19.55
C GLY A 321 9.41 4.41 19.82
N VAL A 322 9.80 4.35 21.09
CA VAL A 322 11.18 4.62 21.52
C VAL A 322 11.76 3.48 22.35
N GLY A 323 13.02 3.15 22.12
CA GLY A 323 13.86 2.39 23.03
C GLY A 323 14.83 3.33 23.73
N ILE A 324 14.96 3.21 25.05
CA ILE A 324 15.85 4.03 25.86
C ILE A 324 16.66 3.13 26.80
N ASN A 325 17.99 3.26 26.77
CA ASN A 325 18.87 2.64 27.76
C ASN A 325 19.03 3.59 28.95
N TYR A 326 18.64 3.12 30.13
CA TYR A 326 18.63 3.90 31.37
C TYR A 326 19.87 3.67 32.24
N SER A 327 20.81 2.82 31.80
CA SER A 327 21.97 2.41 32.60
C SER A 327 23.00 3.51 32.82
N ASN A 328 22.94 4.57 32.01
CA ASN A 328 23.79 5.74 32.19
C ASN A 328 23.35 6.60 33.39
N LEU A 329 22.09 6.50 33.81
CA LEU A 329 21.56 7.30 34.92
C LEU A 329 22.09 6.78 36.25
N ARG A 330 22.43 7.70 37.15
CA ARG A 330 22.88 7.31 38.49
C ARG A 330 21.78 6.57 39.27
N PRO A 331 22.16 5.63 40.16
CA PRO A 331 21.19 4.85 40.91
C PRO A 331 20.42 5.70 41.93
N GLU A 332 19.26 5.19 42.34
CA GLU A 332 18.48 5.79 43.41
C GLU A 332 19.30 5.86 44.72
N GLY A 333 19.26 7.02 45.38
CA GLY A 333 20.02 7.27 46.60
C GLY A 333 21.40 7.90 46.38
N ASP A 334 21.89 7.98 45.14
CA ASP A 334 23.19 8.60 44.85
C ASP A 334 23.16 10.12 45.08
N ILE A 335 24.32 10.70 45.42
CA ILE A 335 24.41 12.11 45.85
C ILE A 335 24.25 13.04 44.64
N VAL A 336 23.40 14.06 44.79
CA VAL A 336 23.24 15.13 43.80
C VAL A 336 24.04 16.35 44.25
N ALA A 337 25.20 16.56 43.63
CA ALA A 337 26.15 17.61 44.03
C ALA A 337 25.56 19.04 44.05
N SER A 338 24.61 19.34 43.17
CA SER A 338 24.02 20.68 43.06
C SER A 338 22.97 21.01 44.13
N THR A 339 22.29 19.99 44.69
CA THR A 339 21.16 20.19 45.62
C THR A 339 21.43 19.61 47.01
N SER A 340 22.55 18.92 47.22
CA SER A 340 22.86 18.14 48.43
C SER A 340 21.79 17.10 48.80
N GLY A 341 20.90 16.77 47.87
CA GLY A 341 19.89 15.73 47.99
C GLY A 341 20.35 14.39 47.40
N VAL A 342 19.40 13.46 47.28
CA VAL A 342 19.61 12.14 46.70
C VAL A 342 18.87 11.99 45.37
N ALA A 343 19.42 11.17 44.48
CA ALA A 343 18.83 10.87 43.18
C ALA A 343 17.61 9.94 43.32
N SER A 344 16.62 10.15 42.46
CA SER A 344 15.39 9.34 42.40
C SER A 344 15.54 8.06 41.56
N GLY A 345 16.69 7.88 40.91
CA GLY A 345 17.04 6.71 40.10
C GLY A 345 16.33 6.61 38.73
N PRO A 346 16.81 5.72 37.86
CA PRO A 346 16.30 5.54 36.49
C PRO A 346 14.82 5.20 36.38
N ILE A 347 14.26 4.40 37.29
CA ILE A 347 12.85 4.00 37.25
C ILE A 347 11.91 5.21 37.40
N SER A 348 12.33 6.23 38.15
CA SER A 348 11.57 7.48 38.27
C SER A 348 11.48 8.24 36.94
N PHE A 349 12.55 8.25 36.15
CA PHE A 349 12.57 8.86 34.82
C PHE A 349 11.84 8.02 33.77
N MET A 350 11.85 6.69 33.88
CA MET A 350 10.97 5.83 33.08
C MET A 350 9.50 6.23 33.24
N ARG A 351 9.08 6.62 34.47
CA ARG A 351 7.69 7.01 34.75
C ARG A 351 7.30 8.32 34.05
N ILE A 352 8.26 9.23 33.86
CA ILE A 352 8.04 10.44 33.04
C ILE A 352 7.70 10.04 31.61
N ILE A 353 8.51 9.16 31.00
CA ILE A 353 8.27 8.70 29.63
C ILE A 353 6.93 7.96 29.52
N ASP A 354 6.58 7.10 30.48
CA ASP A 354 5.30 6.37 30.47
C ASP A 354 4.11 7.32 30.50
N THR A 355 4.20 8.37 31.33
CA THR A 355 3.19 9.43 31.44
C THR A 355 3.08 10.23 30.14
N ILE A 356 4.21 10.64 29.55
CA ILE A 356 4.24 11.34 28.27
C ILE A 356 3.56 10.49 27.19
N THR A 357 3.87 9.18 27.13
CA THR A 357 3.26 8.28 26.15
C THR A 357 1.74 8.21 26.31
N ASP A 358 1.22 8.14 27.54
CA ASP A 358 -0.23 8.07 27.76
C ASP A 358 -0.95 9.41 27.44
N VAL A 359 -0.31 10.54 27.71
CA VAL A 359 -0.85 11.86 27.34
C VAL A 359 -0.87 12.05 25.82
N VAL A 360 0.24 11.74 25.14
CA VAL A 360 0.36 11.93 23.68
C VAL A 360 -0.52 10.94 22.90
N LYS A 361 -0.79 9.75 23.45
CA LYS A 361 -1.71 8.75 22.89
C LYS A 361 -3.09 9.32 22.53
N GLN A 362 -3.55 10.38 23.19
CA GLN A 362 -4.84 10.99 22.91
C GLN A 362 -4.91 11.71 21.54
N GLY A 363 -3.77 11.99 20.88
CA GLY A 363 -3.71 12.75 19.62
C GLY A 363 -3.42 11.96 18.33
N GLY A 364 -3.10 10.66 18.41
CA GLY A 364 -2.54 9.89 17.28
C GLY A 364 -3.35 8.66 16.84
N LYS A 365 -3.17 8.24 15.58
CA LYS A 365 -3.81 7.04 15.00
C LYS A 365 -3.25 5.71 15.56
N ARG A 366 -2.13 5.77 16.31
CA ARG A 366 -1.41 4.62 16.88
C ARG A 366 -0.94 4.94 18.30
N ARG A 367 -0.98 3.95 19.19
CA ARG A 367 -0.44 4.06 20.57
C ARG A 367 1.10 4.01 20.51
N GLY A 368 1.76 4.94 21.20
CA GLY A 368 3.21 4.88 21.42
C GLY A 368 3.56 3.65 22.27
N ALA A 369 4.72 3.06 22.00
CA ALA A 369 5.24 1.94 22.76
C ALA A 369 6.70 2.22 23.11
N ASN A 370 7.07 1.85 24.33
CA ASN A 370 8.39 2.12 24.88
C ASN A 370 9.11 0.81 25.18
N MET A 371 10.42 0.82 25.02
CA MET A 371 11.29 -0.23 25.51
C MET A 371 12.33 0.39 26.45
N GLY A 372 12.23 0.06 27.73
CA GLY A 372 13.26 0.39 28.72
C GLY A 372 14.32 -0.69 28.70
N ILE A 373 15.58 -0.28 28.65
CA ILE A 373 16.74 -1.17 28.68
C ILE A 373 17.57 -0.80 29.90
N MET A 374 18.03 -1.80 30.64
CA MET A 374 18.99 -1.63 31.73
C MET A 374 19.99 -2.78 31.75
N GLU A 375 21.28 -2.46 31.81
CA GLU A 375 22.34 -3.45 31.90
C GLU A 375 22.29 -4.18 33.25
N SER A 376 22.58 -5.47 33.24
CA SER A 376 22.55 -6.33 34.43
C SER A 376 23.42 -5.89 35.62
N TRP A 377 24.47 -5.09 35.37
CA TRP A 377 25.35 -4.56 36.42
C TRP A 377 24.80 -3.33 37.15
N HIS A 378 23.73 -2.71 36.64
CA HIS A 378 23.22 -1.47 37.19
C HIS A 378 22.68 -1.67 38.62
N PRO A 379 23.01 -0.82 39.62
CA PRO A 379 22.61 -1.07 41.01
C PRO A 379 21.09 -1.16 41.24
N ASP A 380 20.28 -0.50 40.41
CA ASP A 380 18.81 -0.58 40.46
C ASP A 380 18.19 -1.73 39.63
N ILE A 381 18.98 -2.69 39.16
CA ILE A 381 18.49 -3.77 38.27
C ILE A 381 17.33 -4.58 38.88
N GLU A 382 17.41 -4.90 40.17
CA GLU A 382 16.35 -5.65 40.87
C GLU A 382 15.03 -4.87 40.90
N LYS A 383 15.09 -3.54 41.07
CA LYS A 383 13.90 -2.68 40.99
C LYS A 383 13.38 -2.60 39.57
N PHE A 384 14.26 -2.56 38.58
CA PHE A 384 13.89 -2.49 37.16
C PHE A 384 13.16 -3.75 36.69
N VAL A 385 13.67 -4.95 36.99
CA VAL A 385 13.04 -6.22 36.57
C VAL A 385 11.69 -6.45 37.26
N THR A 386 11.52 -5.91 38.47
CA THR A 386 10.26 -6.02 39.23
C THR A 386 9.30 -4.85 39.02
N ALA A 387 9.69 -3.82 38.25
CA ALA A 387 8.94 -2.57 38.06
C ALA A 387 7.53 -2.78 37.49
N LYS A 388 7.33 -3.86 36.72
CA LYS A 388 6.07 -4.21 36.04
C LYS A 388 5.20 -5.24 36.75
N THR A 389 5.54 -5.62 37.99
CA THR A 389 4.80 -6.66 38.73
C THR A 389 3.38 -6.25 39.13
N LYS A 390 3.08 -4.95 39.18
CA LYS A 390 1.76 -4.42 39.55
C LYS A 390 0.99 -3.92 38.32
N PRO A 391 -0.28 -4.33 38.14
CA PRO A 391 -1.15 -3.76 37.11
C PRO A 391 -1.26 -2.24 37.22
N GLY A 392 -1.38 -1.54 36.08
CA GLY A 392 -1.48 -0.08 36.03
C GLY A 392 -0.16 0.68 36.11
N ILE A 393 0.98 0.00 36.29
CA ILE A 393 2.31 0.62 36.31
C ILE A 393 3.08 0.23 35.06
N PHE A 394 3.66 1.21 34.34
CA PHE A 394 4.48 0.98 33.15
C PHE A 394 3.74 0.20 32.04
N GLU A 395 2.45 0.51 31.83
CA GLU A 395 1.63 -0.18 30.84
C GLU A 395 2.08 0.06 29.40
N ASN A 396 2.77 1.18 29.13
CA ASN A 396 3.28 1.48 27.80
C ASN A 396 4.73 1.02 27.59
N PHE A 397 5.32 0.33 28.56
CA PHE A 397 6.70 -0.14 28.52
C PHE A 397 6.82 -1.64 28.33
N ASN A 398 7.74 -2.07 27.48
CA ASN A 398 8.45 -3.34 27.61
C ASN A 398 9.76 -3.08 28.36
N VAL A 399 10.22 -4.06 29.14
CA VAL A 399 11.50 -3.99 29.87
C VAL A 399 12.44 -5.06 29.31
N SER A 400 13.69 -4.70 29.09
CA SER A 400 14.75 -5.59 28.60
C SER A 400 15.99 -5.42 29.46
N VAL A 401 16.60 -6.53 29.85
CA VAL A 401 17.90 -6.53 30.53
C VAL A 401 18.99 -6.67 29.48
N GLY A 402 20.02 -5.82 29.59
CA GLY A 402 21.24 -5.85 28.78
C GLY A 402 22.30 -6.79 29.35
#